data_AF-A0AAU3LHV0-F1
#
_entry.id   AF-A0AAU3LHV0-F1
#
_cell.length_a   1.000
_cell.length_b   1.000
_cell.length_c   1.000
_cell.angle_alpha   90.00
_cell.angle_beta   90.00
_cell.angle_gamma   90.00
#
_symmetry.space_group_name_H-M   'P 1'
#
loop_
_entity.id
_entity.type
_entity.pdbx_description
1 polymer ?
#
loop_
_entity_poly.entity_id
_entity_poly.type
_entity_poly.pdbx_seq_one_letter_code
_entity_poly.pdbx_strand_id
1 'polypeptide(L)'
;MTVSAFARRDIDRITDAAWELDQGLPRLPAAPGWLACDLDRAVEGGDHLLLIGTVTSADSRTAAPRVYGYRTFGTHSGYARDGLGTTALTSIEWETTMSGAADRAIGATGHGCCAAATEVR
;
A
#
# COMPACT_ATOMS: atom_id res chain seq x y z
N MET A 1 -0.56 -18.35 0.37
CA MET A 1 -1.59 -18.04 -0.65
C MET A 1 -0.95 -17.32 -1.84
N THR A 2 -1.42 -17.55 -3.07
CA THR A 2 -0.83 -17.00 -4.31
C THR A 2 -1.72 -15.95 -4.95
N VAL A 3 -1.12 -14.98 -5.67
CA VAL A 3 -1.83 -13.92 -6.41
C VAL A 3 -2.88 -14.51 -7.38
N SER A 4 -2.61 -15.69 -7.94
CA SER A 4 -3.51 -16.39 -8.86
C SER A 4 -4.87 -16.77 -8.26
N ALA A 5 -4.98 -16.96 -6.94
CA ALA A 5 -6.26 -17.27 -6.31
C ALA A 5 -7.21 -16.07 -6.37
N PHE A 6 -6.74 -14.85 -6.06
CA PHE A 6 -7.58 -13.65 -6.10
C PHE A 6 -7.93 -13.16 -7.52
N ALA A 7 -7.22 -13.63 -8.54
CA ALA A 7 -7.45 -13.26 -9.93
C ALA A 7 -8.48 -14.16 -10.65
N ARG A 8 -8.86 -15.31 -10.07
CA ARG A 8 -9.84 -16.22 -10.67
C ARG A 8 -11.27 -15.78 -10.35
N ARG A 9 -12.17 -15.95 -11.32
CA ARG A 9 -13.63 -15.84 -11.10
C ARG A 9 -14.16 -17.11 -10.43
N ASP A 10 -15.32 -16.98 -9.79
CA ASP A 10 -16.17 -18.08 -9.34
C ASP A 10 -15.53 -19.10 -8.38
N ILE A 11 -14.60 -18.63 -7.55
CA ILE A 11 -14.09 -19.40 -6.42
C ILE A 11 -14.32 -18.63 -5.13
N ASP A 12 -14.57 -19.34 -4.03
CA ASP A 12 -14.50 -18.73 -2.71
C ASP A 12 -13.03 -18.46 -2.39
N ARG A 13 -12.65 -17.18 -2.48
CA ARG A 13 -11.26 -16.73 -2.37
C ARG A 13 -10.78 -16.69 -0.92
N ILE A 14 -11.69 -16.76 0.05
CA ILE A 14 -11.40 -16.56 1.46
C ILE A 14 -11.44 -17.87 2.27
N THR A 15 -11.94 -18.97 1.69
CA THR A 15 -11.89 -20.29 2.35
C THR A 15 -10.47 -20.80 2.54
N ASP A 16 -9.63 -20.67 1.51
CA ASP A 16 -8.27 -21.24 1.49
C ASP A 16 -7.16 -20.21 1.81
N ALA A 17 -7.58 -19.03 2.29
CA ALA A 17 -6.69 -17.91 2.59
C ALA A 17 -6.42 -17.83 4.10
N ALA A 18 -5.15 -17.68 4.48
CA ALA A 18 -4.85 -17.11 5.80
C ALA A 18 -5.11 -15.60 5.73
N TRP A 19 -6.27 -15.18 6.20
CA TRP A 19 -6.67 -13.77 6.33
C TRP A 19 -7.18 -13.49 7.73
N GLU A 20 -7.12 -12.23 8.14
CA GLU A 20 -7.62 -11.77 9.44
C GLU A 20 -8.38 -10.45 9.28
N LEU A 21 -9.12 -10.05 10.30
CA LEU A 21 -9.71 -8.71 10.35
C LEU A 21 -8.72 -7.75 11.01
N ASP A 22 -8.44 -6.64 10.33
CA ASP A 22 -7.73 -5.49 10.88
C ASP A 22 -8.56 -4.23 10.59
N GLN A 23 -8.92 -3.48 11.63
CA GLN A 23 -9.89 -2.38 11.55
C GLN A 23 -11.23 -2.76 10.89
N GLY A 24 -11.67 -4.01 11.06
CA GLY A 24 -12.88 -4.54 10.41
C GLY A 24 -12.74 -4.83 8.91
N LEU A 25 -11.55 -4.67 8.33
CA LEU A 25 -11.25 -4.96 6.94
C LEU A 25 -10.43 -6.26 6.80
N PRO A 26 -10.62 -7.04 5.72
CA PRO A 26 -9.86 -8.26 5.50
C PRO A 26 -8.41 -7.92 5.15
N ARG A 27 -7.48 -8.48 5.92
CA ARG A 27 -6.04 -8.32 5.79
C ARG A 27 -5.38 -9.66 5.49
N LEU A 28 -4.37 -9.66 4.62
CA LEU A 28 -3.50 -10.80 4.37
C LEU A 28 -2.20 -10.61 5.17
N PRO A 29 -1.96 -11.35 6.26
CA PRO A 29 -0.80 -11.12 7.14
C PRO A 29 0.55 -11.30 6.42
N ALA A 30 0.57 -12.14 5.39
CA ALA A 30 1.76 -12.38 4.58
C ALA A 30 2.05 -11.29 3.53
N ALA A 31 1.18 -10.31 3.33
CA ALA A 31 1.45 -9.22 2.40
C ALA A 31 2.63 -8.36 2.90
N PRO A 32 3.56 -7.93 2.01
CA PRO A 32 4.63 -7.00 2.39
C PRO A 32 4.13 -5.61 2.81
N GLY A 33 2.91 -5.24 2.40
CA GLY A 33 2.27 -3.99 2.77
C GLY A 33 0.75 -4.14 2.77
N TRP A 34 0.10 -3.33 3.60
CA TRP A 34 -1.34 -3.27 3.76
C TRP A 34 -1.77 -1.83 4.02
N LEU A 35 -2.91 -1.43 3.45
CA LEU A 35 -3.49 -0.10 3.58
C LEU A 35 -4.98 -0.25 3.88
N ALA A 36 -5.45 0.40 4.94
CA ALA A 36 -6.85 0.72 5.14
C ALA A 36 -7.12 2.10 4.55
N CYS A 37 -8.18 2.22 3.75
CA CYS A 37 -8.55 3.46 3.11
C CYS A 37 -10.05 3.72 3.23
N ASP A 38 -10.39 4.98 3.46
CA ASP A 38 -11.76 5.47 3.22
C ASP A 38 -11.88 5.86 1.75
N LEU A 39 -12.95 5.42 1.09
CA LEU A 39 -13.21 5.79 -0.30
C LEU A 39 -13.60 7.27 -0.39
N ASP A 40 -12.78 8.06 -1.09
CA ASP A 40 -13.03 9.49 -1.34
C ASP A 40 -13.84 9.65 -2.63
N ARG A 41 -13.38 9.03 -3.72
CA ARG A 41 -14.00 9.19 -5.05
C ARG A 41 -13.91 7.92 -5.88
N ALA A 42 -14.93 7.70 -6.71
CA ALA A 42 -14.91 6.75 -7.81
C ALA A 42 -15.03 7.54 -9.12
N VAL A 43 -14.07 7.34 -10.03
CA VAL A 43 -13.99 8.07 -11.31
C VAL A 43 -14.12 7.08 -12.46
N GLU A 44 -14.96 7.41 -13.45
CA GLU A 44 -15.10 6.62 -14.68
C GLU A 44 -13.82 6.64 -15.51
N GLY A 45 -13.35 5.47 -15.92
CA GLY A 45 -12.12 5.24 -16.68
C GLY A 45 -12.34 4.33 -17.89
N GLY A 46 -13.48 4.47 -18.57
CA GLY A 46 -13.88 3.60 -19.67
C GLY A 46 -14.60 2.36 -19.18
N ASP A 47 -13.98 1.20 -19.30
CA ASP A 47 -14.50 -0.09 -18.81
C ASP A 47 -14.10 -0.38 -17.34
N HIS A 48 -13.47 0.58 -16.66
CA HIS A 48 -13.02 0.47 -15.27
C HIS A 48 -13.41 1.70 -14.45
N LEU A 49 -13.53 1.51 -13.14
CA LEU A 49 -13.61 2.59 -12.16
C LEU A 49 -12.24 2.78 -11.48
N LEU A 50 -11.78 4.02 -11.42
CA LEU A 50 -10.65 4.40 -10.59
C LEU A 50 -11.17 4.76 -9.20
N LEU A 51 -10.80 3.95 -8.20
CA LEU A 51 -11.13 4.20 -6.81
C LEU A 51 -9.99 4.98 -6.16
N ILE A 52 -10.28 6.19 -5.69
CA ILE A 52 -9.36 7.07 -4.97
C ILE A 52 -9.79 7.05 -3.51
N GLY A 53 -8.87 6.68 -2.62
CA GLY A 53 -9.14 6.61 -1.19
C GLY A 53 -8.08 7.32 -0.36
N THR A 54 -8.49 7.82 0.79
CA THR A 54 -7.60 8.41 1.80
C THR A 54 -7.12 7.30 2.71
N VAL A 55 -5.79 7.15 2.84
CA VAL A 55 -5.20 6.15 3.73
C VAL A 55 -5.48 6.54 5.19
N THR A 56 -6.13 5.65 5.93
CA THR A 56 -6.46 5.84 7.36
C THR A 56 -5.58 4.98 8.27
N SER A 57 -5.02 3.89 7.75
CA SER A 57 -3.99 3.09 8.41
C SER A 57 -3.11 2.42 7.35
N ALA A 58 -1.84 2.23 7.67
CA ALA A 58 -0.88 1.55 6.82
C ALA A 58 0.04 0.69 7.68
N ASP A 59 0.35 -0.50 7.17
CA ASP A 59 1.41 -1.32 7.73
C ASP A 59 2.29 -1.88 6.63
N SER A 60 3.57 -2.06 6.93
CA SER A 60 4.53 -2.60 5.96
C SER A 60 5.62 -3.39 6.66
N ARG A 61 6.17 -4.37 5.95
CA ARG A 61 7.32 -5.15 6.39
C ARG A 61 8.36 -5.23 5.29
N THR A 62 9.62 -5.25 5.70
CA THR A 62 10.72 -5.49 4.78
C THR A 62 10.61 -6.91 4.21
N ALA A 63 10.24 -7.01 2.94
CA ALA A 63 10.13 -8.26 2.22
C ALA A 63 10.28 -8.00 0.71
N ALA A 64 10.71 -9.02 -0.02
CA ALA A 64 10.77 -8.96 -1.48
C ALA A 64 9.36 -8.74 -2.07
N PRO A 65 9.12 -7.66 -2.83
CA PRO A 65 7.83 -7.45 -3.47
C PRO A 65 7.64 -8.46 -4.61
N ARG A 66 6.37 -8.76 -4.90
CA ARG A 66 6.00 -9.40 -6.17
C ARG A 66 5.83 -8.34 -7.24
N VAL A 67 6.57 -8.48 -8.32
CA VAL A 67 6.49 -7.63 -9.51
C VAL A 67 5.79 -8.43 -10.61
N TYR A 68 4.93 -7.76 -11.39
CA TYR A 68 4.28 -8.37 -12.55
C TYR A 68 4.68 -7.62 -13.82
N GLY A 69 5.20 -8.34 -14.81
CA GLY A 69 5.65 -7.79 -16.08
C GLY A 69 5.73 -8.89 -17.14
N TYR A 70 5.49 -8.55 -18.40
CA TYR A 70 5.47 -9.53 -19.52
C TYR A 70 4.65 -10.79 -19.20
N ARG A 71 3.46 -10.61 -18.60
CA ARG A 71 2.55 -11.68 -18.16
C ARG A 71 3.15 -12.69 -17.17
N THR A 72 4.19 -12.29 -16.46
CA THR A 72 4.95 -13.15 -15.55
C THR A 72 5.11 -12.48 -14.19
N PHE A 73 4.94 -13.26 -13.12
CA PHE A 73 5.28 -12.83 -11.77
C PHE A 73 6.75 -13.07 -11.49
N GLY A 74 7.40 -12.11 -10.85
CA GLY A 74 8.77 -12.22 -10.41
C GLY A 74 9.03 -11.39 -9.16
N THR A 75 10.32 -11.26 -8.83
CA THR A 75 10.79 -10.29 -7.86
C THR A 75 12.07 -9.67 -8.39
N HIS A 76 12.23 -8.37 -8.19
CA HIS A 76 13.44 -7.62 -8.53
C HIS A 76 13.79 -6.72 -7.36
N SER A 77 14.38 -7.31 -6.32
CA SER A 77 14.74 -6.59 -5.09
C SER A 77 16.00 -7.16 -4.44
N GLY A 78 16.74 -6.31 -3.72
CA GLY A 78 17.82 -6.77 -2.82
C GLY A 78 17.29 -7.67 -1.70
N TYR A 79 16.08 -7.38 -1.20
CA TYR A 79 15.39 -8.17 -0.18
C TYR A 79 15.08 -9.62 -0.60
N ALA A 80 15.12 -9.93 -1.89
CA ALA A 80 14.99 -11.30 -2.37
C ALA A 80 16.27 -12.13 -2.16
N ARG A 81 17.43 -11.47 -1.97
CA ARG A 81 18.73 -12.12 -1.83
C ARG A 81 19.08 -12.43 -0.37
N ASP A 82 18.56 -11.65 0.58
CA ASP A 82 19.09 -11.67 1.94
C ASP A 82 18.48 -12.76 2.83
N GLY A 83 17.39 -13.44 2.42
CA GLY A 83 16.75 -14.48 3.25
C GLY A 83 16.37 -14.02 4.67
N LEU A 84 16.43 -12.72 4.95
CA LEU A 84 16.24 -12.14 6.27
C LEU A 84 14.76 -12.30 6.64
N GLY A 85 14.54 -13.19 7.61
CA GLY A 85 13.28 -13.30 8.33
C GLY A 85 12.89 -11.95 8.93
N THR A 86 11.58 -11.70 8.91
CA THR A 86 10.85 -10.59 9.51
C THR A 86 11.58 -9.88 10.65
N THR A 87 12.19 -8.72 10.36
CA THR A 87 12.33 -7.66 11.36
C THR A 87 11.17 -6.71 11.13
N ALA A 88 10.19 -6.74 12.03
CA ALA A 88 9.10 -5.78 12.05
C ALA A 88 9.70 -4.39 12.29
N LEU A 89 9.55 -3.49 11.32
CA LEU A 89 9.68 -2.06 11.59
C LEU A 89 8.31 -1.63 12.10
N THR A 90 8.19 -1.49 13.42
CA THR A 90 7.01 -0.92 14.06
C THR A 90 6.97 0.59 13.78
N SER A 91 5.89 1.04 13.14
CA SER A 91 5.42 2.43 13.03
C SER A 91 6.32 3.39 12.25
N ILE A 92 5.86 3.82 11.08
CA ILE A 92 6.26 5.12 10.52
C ILE A 92 5.36 6.15 11.20
N GLU A 93 5.86 6.83 12.23
CA GLU A 93 5.17 7.99 12.80
C GLU A 93 5.25 9.16 11.83
N TRP A 94 4.09 9.55 11.28
CA TRP A 94 3.93 10.76 10.48
C TRP A 94 3.69 11.94 11.43
N GLU A 95 4.68 12.81 11.58
CA GLU A 95 4.50 14.10 12.26
C GLU A 95 4.18 15.18 11.21
N THR A 96 2.93 15.66 11.19
CA THR A 96 2.53 16.85 10.43
C THR A 96 3.18 18.09 11.05
N THR A 97 4.43 18.40 10.72
CA THR A 97 4.98 19.73 11.08
C THR A 97 4.42 20.77 10.11
N MET A 98 3.30 21.39 10.47
CA MET A 98 2.90 22.69 9.93
C MET A 98 3.77 23.77 10.60
N SER A 99 4.95 24.05 10.05
CA SER A 99 5.65 25.28 10.44
C SER A 99 5.00 26.46 9.72
N GLY A 100 4.15 27.18 10.44
CA GLY A 100 3.45 28.35 9.95
C GLY A 100 4.38 29.46 9.46
N ALA A 101 4.10 29.96 8.27
CA ALA A 101 4.30 31.35 7.90
C ALA A 101 3.00 31.83 7.25
N ALA A 102 2.04 32.20 8.10
CA ALA A 102 0.87 32.94 7.68
C ALA A 102 1.29 34.39 7.43
N ASP A 103 1.43 34.79 6.16
CA ASP A 103 0.78 36.00 5.67
C ASP A 103 0.79 36.08 4.13
N ARG A 104 -0.33 36.59 3.61
CA ARG A 104 -0.66 36.98 2.23
C ARG A 104 -1.17 35.89 1.27
N ALA A 105 -2.50 35.91 1.17
CA ALA A 105 -3.34 35.32 0.15
C ALA A 105 -2.84 35.51 -1.29
N ILE A 106 -2.83 34.42 -2.05
CA ILE A 106 -3.47 34.23 -3.36
C ILE A 106 -3.73 32.71 -3.46
N GLY A 107 -4.96 32.32 -3.77
CA GLY A 107 -5.43 30.93 -3.75
C GLY A 107 -4.54 29.98 -4.55
N ALA A 108 -4.01 28.96 -3.88
CA ALA A 108 -3.21 27.90 -4.49
C ALA A 108 -3.74 26.55 -4.00
N THR A 109 -4.33 25.79 -4.91
CA THR A 109 -4.58 24.35 -4.79
C THR A 109 -3.24 23.62 -4.72
N GLY A 110 -2.67 23.54 -3.53
CA GLY A 110 -1.39 22.89 -3.25
C GLY A 110 -1.50 21.37 -3.28
N HIS A 111 -1.14 20.77 -4.41
CA HIS A 111 -0.77 19.35 -4.46
C HIS A 111 0.66 19.23 -3.92
N GLY A 112 0.78 18.94 -2.63
CA GLY A 112 2.07 18.60 -2.02
C GLY A 112 2.48 17.20 -2.43
N CYS A 113 3.53 17.09 -3.26
CA CYS A 113 4.20 15.82 -3.53
C CYS A 113 5.09 15.47 -2.32
N CYS A 114 4.68 14.48 -1.53
CA CYS A 114 5.48 13.96 -0.42
C CYS A 114 6.43 12.87 -0.94
N ALA A 115 7.69 13.21 -1.18
CA ALA A 115 8.73 12.23 -1.44
C ALA A 115 9.35 11.76 -0.12
N ALA A 116 9.24 10.48 0.20
CA ALA A 116 10.08 9.85 1.22
C ALA A 116 11.46 9.57 0.59
N ALA A 117 12.46 10.35 0.97
CA ALA A 117 13.86 10.03 0.68
C ALA A 117 14.43 9.26 1.87
N THR A 118 14.70 7.97 1.70
CA THR A 118 15.51 7.21 2.66
C THR A 118 16.97 7.37 2.24
N GLU A 119 17.74 8.16 3.00
CA GLU A 119 19.18 8.26 2.82
C GLU A 119 19.84 7.04 3.50
N VAL A 120 20.40 6.15 2.70
CA VAL A 120 21.22 5.02 3.19
C VAL A 120 22.66 5.53 3.26
N ARG A 121 23.20 5.66 4.48
CA ARG A 121 24.65 5.81 4.68
C ARG A 121 25.35 4.48 4.55
#